data_AF-A0A7C3QP73-F1
#
_entry.id   AF-A0A7C3QP73-F1
#
_cell.length_a   1.000
_cell.length_b   1.000
_cell.length_c   1.000
_cell.angle_alpha   90.00
_cell.angle_beta   90.00
_cell.angle_gamma   90.00
#
_symmetry.space_group_name_H-M   'P 1'
#
loop_
_entity.id
_entity.type
_entity.pdbx_description
1 polymer ?
#
loop_
_entity_poly.entity_id
_entity_poly.type
_entity_poly.pdbx_seq_one_letter_code
_entity_poly.pdbx_strand_id
1 'polypeptide(L)'
;MCSAYLSSRELMHKKIELIKELDATLDFAKSTAQLEIMLYLSTSKKSPTVREIAQALNMKLKTAYDALNKLINKELVERTDEGSYKLSTLGNEYVEKLVSLIVDGELRGSQQISLNVNNINAIIRNLVTFKHVHDVMLILALANSDKIELKKLAKLFKTSEQTLSEHLELFCKKDGSLGLLKRTVGSDGTTYYSLTELGRQEVSKFMTYRRLRNNKLLLAIMRVTRSLTPKQAILRMALSSYVLAIAGMYTILFTYTGIIISSVILAYLSAVMTVALYYDLF
;
A
#
# COMPACT_ATOMS: atom_id res chain seq x y z
N MET A 1 -5.23 -1.93 -33.89
CA MET A 1 -4.84 -2.72 -32.69
C MET A 1 -4.03 -1.93 -31.66
N CYS A 2 -3.04 -1.09 -32.02
CA CYS A 2 -2.29 -0.28 -31.03
C CYS A 2 -3.13 0.73 -30.23
N SER A 3 -4.18 1.32 -30.82
CA SER A 3 -5.00 2.36 -30.16
C SER A 3 -5.85 1.84 -28.97
N ALA A 4 -6.32 0.59 -29.02
CA ALA A 4 -7.07 -0.02 -27.92
C ALA A 4 -6.16 -0.41 -26.74
N TYR A 5 -4.94 -0.86 -27.05
CA TYR A 5 -3.92 -1.20 -26.05
C TYR A 5 -3.36 0.02 -25.31
N LEU A 6 -3.20 1.15 -26.00
CA LEU A 6 -2.81 2.42 -25.37
C LEU A 6 -3.92 2.93 -24.43
N SER A 7 -5.18 2.79 -24.82
CA SER A 7 -6.33 3.13 -23.97
C SER A 7 -6.42 2.26 -22.70
N SER A 8 -6.23 0.94 -22.80
CA SER A 8 -6.20 0.06 -21.62
C SER A 8 -5.02 0.34 -20.67
N ARG A 9 -3.88 0.82 -21.20
CA ARG A 9 -2.70 1.21 -20.40
C ARG A 9 -2.91 2.52 -19.65
N GLU A 10 -3.43 3.56 -20.31
CA GLU A 10 -3.74 4.83 -19.65
C GLU A 10 -4.82 4.67 -18.59
N LEU A 11 -5.79 3.79 -18.84
CA LEU A 11 -6.83 3.43 -17.87
C LEU A 11 -6.22 2.77 -16.62
N MET A 12 -5.27 1.83 -16.78
CA MET A 12 -4.59 1.18 -15.67
C MET A 12 -3.77 2.16 -14.83
N HIS A 13 -3.05 3.10 -15.45
CA HIS A 13 -2.31 4.14 -14.72
C HIS A 13 -3.22 5.04 -13.90
N LYS A 14 -4.30 5.54 -14.51
CA LYS A 14 -5.28 6.38 -13.81
C LYS A 14 -5.94 5.61 -12.66
N LYS A 15 -6.27 4.33 -12.85
CA LYS A 15 -6.80 3.47 -11.79
C LYS A 15 -5.82 3.32 -10.64
N ILE A 16 -4.55 3.06 -10.92
CA ILE A 16 -3.51 2.90 -9.90
C ILE A 16 -3.27 4.20 -9.12
N GLU A 17 -3.23 5.34 -9.81
CA GLU A 17 -2.98 6.64 -9.17
C GLU A 17 -4.16 7.07 -8.28
N LEU A 18 -5.39 6.88 -8.74
CA LEU A 18 -6.59 7.15 -7.95
C LEU A 18 -6.76 6.14 -6.81
N ILE A 19 -6.42 4.86 -6.99
CA ILE A 19 -6.37 3.88 -5.89
C ILE A 19 -5.39 4.37 -4.81
N LYS A 20 -4.24 4.96 -5.19
CA LYS A 20 -3.29 5.51 -4.21
C LYS A 20 -3.83 6.73 -3.49
N GLU A 21 -4.50 7.65 -4.19
CA GLU A 21 -5.17 8.80 -3.58
C GLU A 21 -6.20 8.32 -2.54
N LEU A 22 -7.03 7.36 -2.92
CA LEU A 22 -8.05 6.82 -2.04
C LEU A 22 -7.44 6.02 -0.87
N ASP A 23 -6.34 5.28 -1.10
CA ASP A 23 -5.63 4.53 -0.07
C ASP A 23 -4.94 5.42 0.97
N ALA A 24 -4.59 6.66 0.60
CA ALA A 24 -4.08 7.66 1.53
C ALA A 24 -5.14 8.04 2.58
N THR A 25 -6.42 8.03 2.20
CA THR A 25 -7.54 8.32 3.11
C THR A 25 -7.95 7.09 3.93
N LEU A 26 -8.03 5.91 3.29
CA LEU A 26 -8.40 4.65 3.94
C LEU A 26 -7.44 3.55 3.48
N ASP A 27 -6.50 3.16 4.34
CA ASP A 27 -5.57 2.05 4.07
C ASP A 27 -6.36 0.76 3.79
N PHE A 28 -6.59 0.46 2.51
CA PHE A 28 -7.50 -0.57 2.04
C PHE A 28 -7.08 -1.97 2.47
N ALA A 29 -5.77 -2.21 2.48
CA ALA A 29 -5.18 -3.49 2.88
C ALA A 29 -5.35 -3.77 4.38
N LYS A 30 -5.48 -2.73 5.21
CA LYS A 30 -5.65 -2.90 6.67
C LYS A 30 -7.08 -2.68 7.15
N SER A 31 -7.91 -1.98 6.38
CA SER A 31 -9.19 -1.45 6.84
C SER A 31 -10.36 -1.93 5.99
N THR A 32 -10.39 -3.22 5.65
CA THR A 32 -11.49 -3.83 4.86
C THR A 32 -12.86 -3.57 5.50
N ALA A 33 -12.97 -3.69 6.83
CA ALA A 33 -14.21 -3.38 7.55
C ALA A 33 -14.69 -1.92 7.37
N GLN A 34 -13.78 -0.95 7.28
CA GLN A 34 -14.17 0.45 7.02
C GLN A 34 -14.71 0.61 5.60
N LEU A 35 -14.07 -0.05 4.63
CA LEU A 35 -14.50 -0.01 3.24
C LEU A 35 -15.83 -0.76 2.99
N GLU A 36 -16.02 -1.92 3.63
CA GLU A 36 -17.27 -2.67 3.62
C GLU A 36 -18.43 -1.83 4.15
N ILE A 37 -18.24 -1.14 5.27
CA ILE A 37 -19.25 -0.25 5.87
C ILE A 37 -19.55 0.92 4.95
N MET A 38 -18.53 1.58 4.37
CA MET A 38 -18.78 2.71 3.46
C MET A 38 -19.56 2.30 2.21
N LEU A 39 -19.16 1.19 1.58
CA LEU A 39 -19.87 0.69 0.42
C LEU A 39 -21.30 0.27 0.77
N TYR A 40 -21.50 -0.38 1.93
CA TYR A 40 -22.84 -0.73 2.41
C TYR A 40 -23.72 0.49 2.65
N LEU A 41 -23.19 1.53 3.30
CA LEU A 41 -23.91 2.78 3.55
C LEU A 41 -24.26 3.50 2.24
N SER A 42 -23.41 3.45 1.21
CA SER A 42 -23.69 4.04 -0.10
C SER A 42 -24.89 3.41 -0.82
N THR A 43 -25.12 2.12 -0.57
CA THR A 43 -26.27 1.39 -1.14
C THR A 43 -27.51 1.39 -0.28
N SER A 44 -27.37 1.69 1.00
CA SER A 44 -28.49 1.66 1.93
C SER A 44 -29.34 2.91 1.72
N LYS A 45 -30.57 2.72 1.20
CA LYS A 45 -31.55 3.82 1.05
C LYS A 45 -32.01 4.42 2.38
N LYS A 46 -31.77 3.72 3.50
CA LYS A 46 -32.08 4.15 4.86
C LYS A 46 -30.79 4.20 5.66
N SER A 47 -30.70 5.12 6.61
CA SER A 47 -29.59 5.19 7.57
C SER A 47 -29.67 4.01 8.55
N PRO A 48 -28.78 3.00 8.45
CA PRO A 48 -28.87 1.82 9.29
C PRO A 48 -28.21 2.06 10.65
N THR A 49 -28.63 1.30 11.66
CA THR A 49 -28.01 1.27 12.98
C THR A 49 -26.75 0.39 12.98
N VAL A 50 -25.89 0.52 14.00
CA VAL A 50 -24.69 -0.33 14.13
C VAL A 50 -25.02 -1.83 14.09
N ARG A 51 -26.15 -2.23 14.70
CA ARG A 51 -26.58 -3.63 14.74
C ARG A 51 -26.93 -4.14 13.35
N GLU A 52 -27.67 -3.35 12.58
CA GLU A 52 -28.05 -3.68 11.21
C GLU A 52 -26.82 -3.76 10.30
N ILE A 53 -25.88 -2.83 10.43
CA ILE A 53 -24.60 -2.87 9.69
C ILE A 53 -23.82 -4.14 10.03
N ALA A 54 -23.69 -4.45 11.32
CA ALA A 54 -22.96 -5.63 11.77
C ALA A 54 -23.59 -6.94 11.26
N GLN A 55 -24.91 -7.02 11.25
CA GLN A 55 -25.65 -8.17 10.73
C GLN A 55 -25.53 -8.27 9.21
N ALA A 56 -25.74 -7.18 8.47
CA ALA A 56 -25.71 -7.17 7.01
C ALA A 56 -24.33 -7.54 6.45
N LEU A 57 -23.26 -7.12 7.13
CA LEU A 57 -21.88 -7.42 6.73
C LEU A 57 -21.27 -8.63 7.44
N ASN A 58 -22.05 -9.35 8.26
CA ASN A 58 -21.60 -10.51 9.04
C ASN A 58 -20.30 -10.24 9.85
N MET A 59 -20.23 -9.08 10.50
CA MET A 59 -19.08 -8.66 11.31
C MET A 59 -19.43 -8.58 12.79
N LYS A 60 -18.42 -8.73 13.65
CA LYS A 60 -18.61 -8.56 15.10
C LYS A 60 -19.04 -7.12 15.40
N LEU A 61 -20.01 -6.95 16.29
CA LEU A 61 -20.55 -5.63 16.64
C LEU A 61 -19.48 -4.64 17.13
N LYS A 62 -18.48 -5.14 17.89
CA LYS A 62 -17.33 -4.33 18.32
C LYS A 62 -16.48 -3.83 17.15
N THR A 63 -16.29 -4.68 16.13
CA THR A 63 -15.55 -4.32 14.91
C THR A 63 -16.29 -3.27 14.10
N ALA A 64 -17.62 -3.42 13.95
CA ALA A 64 -18.46 -2.42 13.29
C ALA A 64 -18.38 -1.07 14.00
N TYR A 65 -18.47 -1.06 15.33
CA TYR A 65 -18.39 0.15 16.13
C TYR A 65 -17.04 0.86 16.03
N ASP A 66 -15.94 0.11 16.12
CA ASP A 66 -14.57 0.66 15.97
C ASP A 66 -14.33 1.22 14.56
N ALA A 67 -14.80 0.52 13.53
CA ALA A 67 -14.72 1.00 12.15
C ALA A 67 -15.55 2.27 11.93
N LEU A 68 -16.78 2.34 12.45
CA LEU A 68 -17.62 3.54 12.37
C LEU A 68 -16.99 4.73 13.08
N ASN A 69 -16.48 4.57 14.30
CA ASN A 69 -15.80 5.68 15.00
C ASN A 69 -14.60 6.20 14.22
N LYS A 70 -13.82 5.30 13.60
CA LYS A 70 -12.69 5.70 12.75
C LYS A 70 -13.14 6.44 11.49
N LEU A 71 -14.27 6.06 10.90
CA LEU A 71 -14.85 6.75 9.74
C LEU A 71 -15.43 8.13 10.11
N ILE A 72 -16.02 8.26 11.30
CA ILE A 72 -16.51 9.54 11.83
C ILE A 72 -15.34 10.49 12.11
N ASN A 73 -14.27 10.00 12.74
CA ASN A 73 -13.07 10.79 12.98
C ASN A 73 -12.39 11.26 11.69
N LYS A 74 -12.68 10.61 10.56
CA LYS A 74 -12.22 10.99 9.21
C LYS A 74 -13.24 11.82 8.44
N GLU A 75 -14.36 12.19 9.06
CA GLU A 75 -15.44 12.97 8.46
C GLU A 75 -16.08 12.30 7.22
N LEU A 76 -15.95 10.97 7.09
CA LEU A 76 -16.52 10.20 5.97
C LEU A 76 -17.92 9.66 6.27
N VAL A 77 -18.25 9.53 7.55
CA VAL A 77 -19.54 9.03 8.06
C VAL A 77 -20.05 9.99 9.11
N GLU A 78 -21.34 10.26 9.07
CA GLU A 78 -22.06 11.06 10.06
C GLU A 78 -22.99 10.17 10.86
N ARG A 79 -23.11 10.47 12.16
CA ARG A 79 -24.10 9.87 13.04
C ARG A 79 -25.32 10.78 13.09
N THR A 80 -26.48 10.23 12.78
CA THR A 80 -27.77 10.92 12.92
C THR A 80 -28.23 10.91 14.39
N ASP A 81 -29.12 11.84 14.75
CA ASP A 81 -29.67 11.98 16.11
C ASP A 81 -30.35 10.70 16.63
N GLU A 82 -30.88 9.88 15.72
CA GLU A 82 -31.53 8.59 16.02
C GLU A 82 -30.54 7.44 16.30
N GLY A 83 -29.22 7.70 16.29
CA GLY A 83 -28.20 6.67 16.45
C GLY A 83 -27.99 5.80 15.19
N SER A 84 -28.53 6.23 14.06
CA SER A 84 -28.27 5.69 12.73
C SER A 84 -27.04 6.36 12.09
N TYR A 85 -26.51 5.77 11.02
CA TYR A 85 -25.32 6.26 10.33
C TYR A 85 -25.61 6.53 8.86
N LYS A 86 -24.96 7.54 8.30
CA LYS A 86 -25.01 7.87 6.86
C LYS A 86 -23.65 8.34 6.38
N LEU A 87 -23.40 8.24 5.07
CA LEU A 87 -22.22 8.86 4.49
C LEU A 87 -22.35 10.39 4.54
N SER A 88 -21.23 11.06 4.84
CA SER A 88 -21.12 12.51 4.66
C SER A 88 -21.05 12.86 3.17
N THR A 89 -21.06 14.15 2.84
CA THR A 89 -20.81 14.62 1.46
C THR A 89 -19.46 14.11 0.94
N LEU A 90 -18.41 14.21 1.76
CA LEU A 90 -17.07 13.69 1.46
C LEU A 90 -17.06 12.16 1.33
N GLY A 91 -17.79 11.46 2.19
CA GLY A 91 -17.92 10.00 2.12
C GLY A 91 -18.59 9.52 0.84
N ASN A 92 -19.63 10.21 0.37
CA ASN A 92 -20.29 9.91 -0.89
C ASN A 92 -19.36 10.16 -2.09
N GLU A 93 -18.69 11.32 -2.14
CA GLU A 93 -17.73 11.62 -3.21
C GLU A 93 -16.60 10.57 -3.26
N TYR A 94 -16.13 10.13 -2.09
CA TYR A 94 -15.11 9.08 -1.99
C TYR A 94 -15.61 7.74 -2.57
N VAL A 95 -16.82 7.31 -2.22
CA VAL A 95 -17.39 6.05 -2.74
C VAL A 95 -17.65 6.15 -4.24
N GLU A 96 -18.15 7.27 -4.74
CA GLU A 96 -18.38 7.47 -6.18
C GLU A 96 -17.08 7.39 -6.99
N LYS A 97 -16.00 8.03 -6.49
CA LYS A 97 -14.65 7.88 -7.07
C LYS A 97 -14.19 6.43 -7.04
N LEU A 98 -14.44 5.72 -5.95
CA LEU A 98 -14.03 4.32 -5.81
C LEU A 98 -14.81 3.37 -6.75
N VAL A 99 -16.11 3.57 -6.89
CA VAL A 99 -16.97 2.74 -7.75
C VAL A 99 -16.68 3.00 -9.23
N SER A 100 -16.54 4.26 -9.64
CA SER A 100 -16.23 4.62 -11.04
C SER A 100 -14.94 3.96 -11.54
N LEU A 101 -13.91 3.89 -10.69
CA LEU A 101 -12.64 3.21 -11.00
C LEU A 101 -12.78 1.73 -11.34
N ILE A 102 -13.70 1.04 -10.68
CA ILE A 102 -13.87 -0.41 -10.84
C ILE A 102 -14.79 -0.67 -12.04
N VAL A 103 -15.88 0.10 -12.14
CA VAL A 103 -16.94 -0.09 -13.13
C VAL A 103 -16.50 0.31 -14.55
N ASP A 104 -15.66 1.34 -14.71
CA ASP A 104 -15.16 1.78 -16.03
C ASP A 104 -14.32 0.72 -16.76
N GLY A 105 -13.96 -0.38 -16.10
CA GLY A 105 -13.23 -1.50 -16.71
C GLY A 105 -14.09 -2.61 -17.32
N GLU A 106 -15.31 -2.84 -16.83
CA GLU A 106 -16.06 -4.08 -17.16
C GLU A 106 -17.50 -3.89 -17.62
N LEU A 107 -18.14 -2.72 -17.45
CA LEU A 107 -19.57 -2.59 -17.76
C LEU A 107 -19.91 -1.25 -18.41
N ARG A 108 -19.44 -1.03 -19.65
CA ARG A 108 -20.07 -0.09 -20.58
C ARG A 108 -21.37 -0.69 -21.10
N GLY A 109 -22.40 -0.70 -20.26
CA GLY A 109 -23.67 -1.28 -20.64
C GLY A 109 -24.69 -1.22 -19.53
N SER A 110 -25.24 -0.02 -19.30
CA SER A 110 -26.56 0.24 -18.72
C SER A 110 -26.82 -0.18 -17.25
N GLN A 111 -27.62 0.67 -16.60
CA GLN A 111 -28.30 0.49 -15.31
C GLN A 111 -27.48 0.83 -14.06
N GLN A 112 -28.10 1.70 -13.24
CA GLN A 112 -27.71 1.99 -11.86
C GLN A 112 -27.27 0.70 -11.17
N ILE A 113 -26.00 0.64 -10.83
CA ILE A 113 -25.42 -0.55 -10.22
C ILE A 113 -26.00 -0.68 -8.82
N SER A 114 -26.92 -1.62 -8.66
CA SER A 114 -27.30 -2.13 -7.36
C SER A 114 -26.11 -2.92 -6.80
N LEU A 115 -25.24 -2.26 -6.03
CA LEU A 115 -24.13 -2.93 -5.35
C LEU A 115 -24.71 -3.86 -4.28
N ASN A 116 -24.98 -5.11 -4.63
CA ASN A 116 -25.31 -6.12 -3.64
C ASN A 116 -24.06 -6.38 -2.75
N VAL A 117 -24.24 -6.85 -1.51
CA VAL A 117 -23.15 -7.14 -0.56
C VAL A 117 -22.09 -8.08 -1.17
N ASN A 118 -22.50 -9.00 -2.04
CA ASN A 118 -21.58 -9.87 -2.77
C ASN A 118 -20.67 -9.10 -3.78
N ASN A 119 -21.19 -8.05 -4.40
CA ASN A 119 -20.42 -7.18 -5.31
C ASN A 119 -19.45 -6.29 -4.53
N ILE A 120 -19.83 -5.87 -3.31
CA ILE A 120 -18.95 -5.12 -2.40
C ILE A 120 -17.68 -5.92 -2.09
N ASN A 121 -17.82 -7.19 -1.70
CA ASN A 121 -16.66 -8.03 -1.40
C ASN A 121 -15.74 -8.25 -2.61
N ALA A 122 -16.31 -8.39 -3.81
CA ALA A 122 -15.55 -8.50 -5.05
C ALA A 122 -14.76 -7.21 -5.37
N ILE A 123 -15.41 -6.06 -5.21
CA ILE A 123 -14.82 -4.72 -5.35
C ILE A 123 -13.62 -4.56 -4.42
N ILE A 124 -13.79 -4.88 -3.13
CA ILE A 124 -12.74 -4.75 -2.12
C ILE A 124 -11.56 -5.66 -2.45
N ARG A 125 -11.83 -6.92 -2.81
CA ARG A 125 -10.79 -7.86 -3.19
C ARG A 125 -9.96 -7.36 -4.37
N ASN A 126 -10.62 -6.82 -5.39
CA ASN A 126 -9.94 -6.25 -6.56
C ASN A 126 -9.06 -5.05 -6.17
N LEU A 127 -9.56 -4.13 -5.34
CA LEU A 127 -8.78 -2.98 -4.87
C LEU A 127 -7.54 -3.39 -4.07
N VAL A 128 -7.70 -4.31 -3.12
CA VAL A 128 -6.60 -4.86 -2.33
C VAL A 128 -5.56 -5.54 -3.24
N THR A 129 -6.03 -6.28 -4.24
CA THR A 129 -5.17 -6.93 -5.24
C THR A 129 -4.36 -5.90 -6.03
N PHE A 130 -5.01 -4.87 -6.58
CA PHE A 130 -4.33 -3.80 -7.33
C PHE A 130 -3.31 -3.06 -6.47
N LYS A 131 -3.64 -2.75 -5.22
CA LYS A 131 -2.72 -2.13 -4.27
C LYS A 131 -1.48 -3.00 -4.03
N HIS A 132 -1.66 -4.28 -3.74
CA HIS A 132 -0.54 -5.20 -3.53
C HIS A 132 0.37 -5.29 -4.75
N VAL A 133 -0.21 -5.37 -5.95
CA VAL A 133 0.55 -5.44 -7.20
C VAL A 133 1.33 -4.15 -7.44
N HIS A 134 0.70 -2.99 -7.26
CA HIS A 134 1.35 -1.69 -7.38
C HIS A 134 2.55 -1.58 -6.41
N ASP A 135 2.35 -1.91 -5.15
CA ASP A 135 3.38 -1.79 -4.13
C ASP A 135 4.53 -2.79 -4.38
N VAL A 136 4.22 -4.02 -4.81
CA VAL A 136 5.23 -5.00 -5.22
C VAL A 136 6.02 -4.50 -6.42
N MET A 137 5.37 -3.92 -7.43
CA MET A 137 6.04 -3.32 -8.59
C MET A 137 6.97 -2.18 -8.15
N LEU A 138 6.54 -1.32 -7.22
CA LEU A 138 7.36 -0.22 -6.71
C LEU A 138 8.57 -0.74 -5.92
N ILE A 139 8.38 -1.76 -5.07
CA ILE A 139 9.46 -2.39 -4.31
C ILE A 139 10.46 -3.05 -5.26
N LEU A 140 10.00 -3.83 -6.23
CA LEU A 140 10.87 -4.48 -7.22
C LEU A 140 11.66 -3.46 -8.05
N ALA A 141 11.08 -2.30 -8.35
CA ALA A 141 11.75 -1.27 -9.14
C ALA A 141 12.78 -0.46 -8.35
N LEU A 142 12.60 -0.35 -7.03
CA LEU A 142 13.51 0.37 -6.13
C LEU A 142 14.56 -0.56 -5.50
N ALA A 143 14.28 -1.86 -5.41
CA ALA A 143 15.21 -2.82 -4.87
C ALA A 143 16.49 -2.88 -5.71
N ASN A 144 17.63 -3.01 -5.03
CA ASN A 144 18.91 -3.21 -5.70
C ASN A 144 19.03 -4.59 -6.37
N SER A 145 18.11 -5.51 -6.08
CA SER A 145 18.06 -6.86 -6.64
C SER A 145 16.93 -6.97 -7.66
N ASP A 146 17.24 -7.44 -8.87
CA ASP A 146 16.26 -7.66 -9.94
C ASP A 146 15.20 -8.73 -9.62
N LYS A 147 15.45 -9.53 -8.57
CA LYS A 147 14.59 -10.62 -8.10
C LYS A 147 14.38 -10.53 -6.60
N ILE A 148 13.13 -10.66 -6.14
CA ILE A 148 12.79 -10.70 -4.72
C ILE A 148 12.01 -11.98 -4.43
N GLU A 149 12.37 -12.62 -3.31
CA GLU A 149 11.73 -13.82 -2.81
C GLU A 149 10.29 -13.54 -2.31
N LEU A 150 9.34 -14.41 -2.67
CA LEU A 150 7.93 -14.28 -2.27
C LEU A 150 7.77 -14.20 -0.75
N LYS A 151 8.51 -15.02 0.00
CA LYS A 151 8.50 -15.02 1.47
C LYS A 151 8.84 -13.67 2.08
N LYS A 152 9.81 -12.94 1.48
CA LYS A 152 10.19 -11.59 1.93
C LYS A 152 9.10 -10.58 1.62
N LEU A 153 8.45 -10.69 0.46
CA LEU A 153 7.31 -9.84 0.10
C LEU A 153 6.12 -10.11 1.03
N ALA A 154 5.74 -11.38 1.23
CA ALA A 154 4.64 -11.77 2.10
C ALA A 154 4.80 -11.23 3.52
N LYS A 155 6.02 -11.35 4.09
CA LYS A 155 6.35 -10.76 5.40
C LYS A 155 6.22 -9.25 5.42
N LEU A 156 6.56 -8.57 4.32
CA LEU A 156 6.48 -7.11 4.20
C LEU A 156 5.03 -6.62 4.13
N PHE A 157 4.18 -7.33 3.39
CA PHE A 157 2.76 -7.03 3.24
C PHE A 157 1.89 -7.58 4.39
N LYS A 158 2.48 -8.35 5.33
CA LYS A 158 1.79 -9.03 6.43
C LYS A 158 0.67 -9.96 5.94
N THR A 159 0.87 -10.61 4.79
CA THR A 159 -0.06 -11.59 4.20
C THR A 159 0.60 -12.97 4.14
N SER A 160 -0.20 -14.01 3.91
CA SER A 160 0.34 -15.34 3.59
C SER A 160 1.02 -15.32 2.21
N GLU A 161 2.02 -16.20 2.01
CA GLU A 161 2.69 -16.35 0.72
C GLU A 161 1.71 -16.73 -0.40
N GLN A 162 0.73 -17.59 -0.08
CA GLN A 162 -0.28 -18.05 -1.01
C GLN A 162 -1.17 -16.91 -1.50
N THR A 163 -1.74 -16.11 -0.59
CA THR A 163 -2.62 -14.98 -0.95
C THR A 163 -1.89 -13.95 -1.78
N LEU A 164 -0.62 -13.66 -1.46
CA LEU A 164 0.17 -12.74 -2.26
C LEU A 164 0.51 -13.33 -3.64
N SER A 165 0.79 -14.63 -3.74
CA SER A 165 1.01 -15.29 -5.03
C SER A 165 -0.23 -15.22 -5.91
N GLU A 166 -1.41 -15.49 -5.37
CA GLU A 166 -2.69 -15.41 -6.10
C GLU A 166 -2.91 -14.00 -6.66
N HIS A 167 -2.68 -12.95 -5.87
CA HIS A 167 -2.79 -11.57 -6.32
C HIS A 167 -1.79 -11.24 -7.45
N LEU A 168 -0.55 -11.72 -7.34
CA LEU A 168 0.52 -11.43 -8.31
C LEU A 168 0.41 -12.27 -9.59
N GLU A 169 -0.12 -13.48 -9.51
CA GLU A 169 -0.30 -14.39 -10.64
C GLU A 169 -1.25 -13.82 -11.70
N LEU A 170 -2.23 -13.00 -11.30
CA LEU A 170 -3.12 -12.29 -12.20
C LEU A 170 -2.38 -11.32 -13.14
N PHE A 171 -1.21 -10.83 -12.74
CA PHE A 171 -0.38 -9.88 -13.50
C PHE A 171 0.94 -10.48 -13.98
N CYS A 172 1.13 -11.78 -13.77
CA CYS A 172 2.27 -12.52 -14.28
C CYS A 172 2.14 -12.81 -15.78
N LYS A 173 3.29 -12.89 -16.44
CA LYS A 173 3.37 -13.34 -17.83
C LYS A 173 2.83 -14.77 -17.96
N LYS A 174 1.65 -14.93 -18.55
CA LYS A 174 1.15 -16.22 -19.08
C LYS A 174 1.65 -16.40 -20.51
N ASP A 175 1.95 -17.63 -20.92
CA ASP A 175 2.58 -17.96 -22.21
C ASP A 175 1.98 -17.14 -23.37
N GLY A 176 2.85 -16.41 -24.09
CA GLY A 176 2.47 -15.54 -25.21
C GLY A 176 2.00 -14.11 -24.88
N SER A 177 1.67 -13.80 -23.61
CA SER A 177 1.21 -12.46 -23.21
C SER A 177 2.35 -11.58 -22.66
N LEU A 178 2.13 -10.26 -22.64
CA LEU A 178 3.05 -9.26 -22.14
C LEU A 178 2.70 -8.94 -20.66
N GLY A 179 3.15 -9.79 -19.72
CA GLY A 179 2.90 -9.62 -18.28
C GLY A 179 3.77 -8.54 -17.63
N LEU A 180 3.29 -7.93 -16.53
CA LEU A 180 4.03 -6.92 -15.76
C LEU A 180 5.09 -7.54 -14.84
N LEU A 181 4.81 -8.77 -14.39
CA LEU A 181 5.66 -9.52 -13.49
C LEU A 181 6.10 -10.84 -14.13
N LYS A 182 7.30 -11.29 -13.75
CA LYS A 182 7.85 -12.59 -14.11
C LYS A 182 8.13 -13.37 -12.83
N ARG A 183 7.48 -14.52 -12.72
CA ARG A 183 7.75 -15.53 -11.71
C ARG A 183 8.90 -16.42 -12.17
N THR A 184 9.85 -16.68 -11.30
CA THR A 184 10.94 -17.64 -11.53
C THR A 184 11.12 -18.50 -10.28
N VAL A 185 11.14 -19.82 -10.44
CA VAL A 185 11.42 -20.77 -9.36
C VAL A 185 12.93 -21.03 -9.36
N GLY A 186 13.57 -20.86 -8.20
CA GLY A 186 14.98 -21.18 -8.02
C GLY A 186 15.22 -22.69 -7.96
N SER A 187 16.50 -23.10 -8.06
CA SER A 187 16.95 -24.49 -7.87
C SER A 187 16.48 -25.08 -6.54
N ASP A 188 16.33 -24.22 -5.53
CA ASP A 188 16.02 -24.59 -4.15
C ASP A 188 14.49 -24.68 -3.90
N GLY A 189 13.67 -24.60 -4.96
CA GLY A 189 12.20 -24.57 -4.89
C GLY A 189 11.62 -23.23 -4.45
N THR A 190 12.45 -22.23 -4.17
CA THR A 190 12.03 -20.89 -3.74
C THR A 190 11.46 -20.08 -4.91
N THR A 191 10.30 -19.44 -4.70
CA THR A 191 9.67 -18.62 -5.74
C THR A 191 10.16 -17.17 -5.64
N TYR A 192 10.68 -16.67 -6.76
CA TYR A 192 11.10 -15.28 -6.93
C TYR A 192 10.20 -14.54 -7.92
N TYR A 193 9.98 -13.26 -7.65
CA TYR A 193 9.30 -12.33 -8.54
C TYR A 193 10.29 -11.28 -9.05
N SER A 194 10.14 -10.92 -10.33
CA SER A 194 10.94 -9.89 -11.01
C SER A 194 10.04 -9.05 -11.92
N LEU A 195 10.41 -7.78 -12.14
CA LEU A 195 9.74 -6.93 -13.12
C LEU A 195 10.15 -7.32 -14.54
N THR A 196 9.17 -7.46 -15.43
CA THR A 196 9.44 -7.53 -16.87
C THR A 196 9.87 -6.16 -17.40
N GLU A 197 10.36 -6.10 -18.64
CA GLU A 197 10.69 -4.85 -19.30
C GLU A 197 9.48 -3.89 -19.36
N LEU A 198 8.30 -4.44 -19.61
CA LEU A 198 7.05 -3.68 -19.53
C LEU A 198 6.73 -3.22 -18.11
N GLY A 199 6.86 -4.09 -17.13
CA GLY A 199 6.69 -3.70 -15.73
C GLY A 199 7.59 -2.51 -15.37
N ARG A 200 8.85 -2.52 -15.80
CA ARG A 200 9.80 -1.41 -15.57
C ARG A 200 9.37 -0.12 -16.26
N GLN A 201 8.92 -0.19 -17.52
CA GLN A 201 8.42 0.97 -18.24
C GLN A 201 7.20 1.57 -17.54
N GLU A 202 6.29 0.74 -17.05
CA GLU A 202 5.08 1.19 -16.37
C GLU A 202 5.40 1.81 -15.01
N VAL A 203 6.28 1.21 -14.20
CA VAL A 203 6.70 1.80 -12.92
C VAL A 203 7.42 3.14 -13.09
N SER A 204 8.16 3.33 -14.19
CA SER A 204 8.86 4.59 -14.46
C SER A 204 7.92 5.80 -14.62
N LYS A 205 6.64 5.54 -14.92
CA LYS A 205 5.59 6.57 -15.01
C LYS A 205 5.02 6.94 -13.65
N PHE A 206 5.16 6.07 -12.64
CA PHE A 206 4.63 6.35 -11.31
C PHE A 206 5.33 7.57 -10.70
N MET A 207 4.54 8.57 -10.31
CA MET A 207 5.07 9.77 -9.65
C MET A 207 5.83 9.42 -8.36
N THR A 208 5.33 8.43 -7.61
CA THR A 208 5.96 7.88 -6.40
C THR A 208 7.37 7.35 -6.69
N TYR A 209 7.52 6.59 -7.77
CA TYR A 209 8.82 6.05 -8.17
C TYR A 209 9.80 7.18 -8.53
N ARG A 210 9.36 8.18 -9.31
CA ARG A 210 10.21 9.33 -9.67
C ARG A 210 10.68 10.11 -8.45
N ARG A 211 9.78 10.40 -7.50
CA ARG A 211 10.13 11.08 -6.24
C ARG A 211 11.16 10.29 -5.42
N LEU A 212 10.92 8.99 -5.24
CA LEU A 212 11.82 8.13 -4.45
C LEU A 212 13.17 7.91 -5.14
N ARG A 213 13.19 7.73 -6.46
CA ARG A 213 14.42 7.53 -7.25
C ARG A 213 15.26 8.79 -7.34
N ASN A 214 14.64 9.97 -7.41
CA ASN A 214 15.38 11.23 -7.47
C ASN A 214 16.10 11.55 -6.14
N ASN A 215 15.67 10.95 -5.02
CA ASN A 215 16.36 11.10 -3.76
C ASN A 215 17.57 10.15 -3.64
N LYS A 216 18.73 10.63 -4.08
CA LYS A 216 19.99 9.87 -4.05
C LYS A 216 20.41 9.43 -2.64
N LEU A 217 20.11 10.24 -1.62
CA LEU A 217 20.40 9.89 -0.21
C LEU A 217 19.59 8.67 0.21
N LEU A 218 18.29 8.64 -0.09
CA LEU A 218 17.43 7.51 0.25
C LEU A 218 17.90 6.21 -0.43
N LEU A 219 18.30 6.29 -1.70
CA LEU A 219 18.85 5.14 -2.43
C LEU A 219 20.19 4.68 -1.85
N ALA A 220 21.07 5.61 -1.45
CA ALA A 220 22.32 5.27 -0.78
C ALA A 220 22.06 4.56 0.56
N ILE A 221 21.11 5.07 1.35
CA ILE A 221 20.66 4.47 2.61
C ILE A 221 20.11 3.06 2.38
N MET A 222 19.23 2.88 1.39
CA MET A 222 18.68 1.56 1.04
C MET A 222 19.77 0.59 0.57
N ARG A 223 20.81 1.10 -0.11
CA ARG A 223 21.97 0.32 -0.55
C ARG A 223 22.84 -0.12 0.62
N VAL A 224 23.17 0.78 1.54
CA VAL A 224 23.95 0.48 2.75
C VAL A 224 23.21 -0.51 3.66
N THR A 225 21.91 -0.28 3.88
CA THR A 225 21.12 -1.11 4.79
C THR A 225 20.58 -2.41 4.16
N ARG A 226 20.81 -2.63 2.85
CA ARG A 226 20.24 -3.73 2.06
C ARG A 226 18.74 -3.92 2.33
N SER A 227 18.02 -2.81 2.34
CA SER A 227 16.60 -2.79 2.72
C SER A 227 15.72 -2.80 1.50
N LEU A 228 14.59 -3.52 1.59
CA LEU A 228 13.64 -3.66 0.48
C LEU A 228 12.67 -2.48 0.39
N THR A 229 12.42 -1.80 1.50
CA THR A 229 11.60 -0.58 1.54
C THR A 229 12.32 0.56 2.22
N PRO A 230 12.00 1.81 1.85
CA PRO A 230 12.57 3.00 2.51
C PRO A 230 12.24 3.03 4.01
N LYS A 231 11.04 2.59 4.41
CA LYS A 231 10.67 2.46 5.83
C LYS A 231 11.57 1.50 6.59
N GLN A 232 11.88 0.33 6.02
CA GLN A 232 12.81 -0.62 6.63
C GLN A 232 14.24 -0.08 6.67
N ALA A 233 14.64 0.68 5.65
CA ALA A 233 15.97 1.29 5.60
C ALA A 233 16.16 2.29 6.74
N ILE A 234 15.19 3.19 6.95
CA ILE A 234 15.22 4.18 8.03
C ILE A 234 15.20 3.49 9.39
N LEU A 235 14.37 2.46 9.58
CA LEU A 235 14.32 1.74 10.86
C LEU A 235 15.63 0.99 11.16
N ARG A 236 16.26 0.37 10.16
CA ARG A 236 17.58 -0.25 10.32
C ARG A 236 18.67 0.79 10.59
N MET A 237 18.59 1.96 9.96
CA MET A 237 19.51 3.06 10.27
C MET A 237 19.36 3.54 11.71
N ALA A 238 18.13 3.77 12.18
CA ALA A 238 17.86 4.18 13.55
C ALA A 238 18.37 3.15 14.59
N LEU A 239 18.19 1.85 14.31
CA LEU A 239 18.75 0.80 15.15
C LEU A 239 20.29 0.81 15.14
N SER A 240 20.90 0.94 13.95
CA SER A 240 22.36 1.01 13.83
C SER A 240 22.95 2.24 14.53
N SER A 241 22.25 3.38 14.47
CA SER A 241 22.68 4.62 15.11
C SER A 241 22.59 4.52 16.64
N TYR A 242 21.59 3.81 17.17
CA TYR A 242 21.50 3.54 18.61
C TYR A 242 22.68 2.67 19.11
N VAL A 243 23.02 1.60 18.38
CA VAL A 243 24.17 0.75 18.72
C VAL A 243 25.48 1.53 18.64
N LEU A 244 25.65 2.36 17.61
CA LEU A 244 26.81 3.24 17.48
C LEU A 244 26.89 4.27 18.61
N ALA A 245 25.77 4.83 19.06
CA ALA A 245 25.74 5.77 20.18
C ALA A 245 26.25 5.13 21.48
N ILE A 246 25.80 3.90 21.77
CA ILE A 246 26.26 3.13 22.94
C ILE A 246 27.76 2.84 22.81
N ALA A 247 28.21 2.32 21.67
CA ALA A 247 29.63 2.04 21.43
C ALA A 247 30.49 3.31 21.55
N GLY A 248 30.01 4.43 21.02
CA GLY A 248 30.65 5.75 21.14
C GLY A 248 30.79 6.18 22.59
N MET A 249 29.72 6.05 23.39
CA MET A 249 29.75 6.36 24.82
C MET A 249 30.80 5.55 25.58
N TYR A 250 30.95 4.25 25.25
CA TYR A 250 32.02 3.43 25.81
C TYR A 250 33.42 3.90 25.39
N THR A 251 33.63 4.28 24.14
CA THR A 251 34.97 4.73 23.68
C THR A 251 35.44 6.05 24.29
N ILE A 252 34.52 6.96 24.63
CA ILE A 252 34.83 8.24 25.30
C ILE A 252 35.40 8.01 26.70
N LEU A 253 34.96 6.94 27.40
CA LEU A 253 35.43 6.63 28.75
C LEU A 253 36.88 6.13 28.80
N PHE A 254 37.42 5.63 27.68
CA PHE A 254 38.72 4.95 27.67
C PHE A 254 39.83 5.66 26.88
N THR A 255 39.53 6.59 25.96
CA THR A 255 40.57 7.23 25.11
C THR A 255 40.22 8.64 24.65
N TYR A 256 41.23 9.52 24.52
CA TYR A 256 41.09 10.90 24.00
C TYR A 256 40.62 10.93 22.53
N THR A 257 40.93 9.90 21.75
CA THR A 257 40.40 9.66 20.40
C THR A 257 38.88 9.42 20.38
N GLY A 258 38.29 9.06 21.52
CA GLY A 258 36.85 8.85 21.68
C GLY A 258 36.01 10.11 21.43
N ILE A 259 36.58 11.32 21.65
CA ILE A 259 35.87 12.59 21.41
C ILE A 259 35.63 12.80 19.91
N ILE A 260 36.60 12.47 19.07
CA ILE A 260 36.49 12.60 17.60
C ILE A 260 35.50 11.55 17.05
N ILE A 261 35.53 10.33 17.58
CA ILE A 261 34.59 9.28 17.18
C ILE A 261 33.16 9.65 17.60
N SER A 262 33.00 10.21 18.80
CA SER A 262 31.70 10.67 19.31
C SER A 262 31.10 11.79 18.46
N SER A 263 31.88 12.78 18.03
CA SER A 263 31.39 13.87 17.18
C SER A 263 30.92 13.39 15.81
N VAL A 264 31.61 12.41 15.21
CA VAL A 264 31.19 11.75 13.96
C VAL A 264 29.89 10.96 14.16
N ILE A 265 29.73 10.26 15.29
CA ILE A 265 28.50 9.52 15.61
C ILE A 265 27.33 10.49 15.85
N LEU A 266 27.57 11.63 16.50
CA LEU A 266 26.56 12.65 16.74
C LEU A 266 26.09 13.30 15.42
N ALA A 267 27.02 13.58 14.50
CA ALA A 267 26.71 14.07 13.15
C ALA A 267 25.95 13.03 12.31
N TYR A 268 26.27 11.74 12.47
CA TYR A 268 25.50 10.67 11.84
C TYR A 268 24.07 10.59 12.41
N LEU A 269 23.91 10.64 13.74
CA LEU A 269 22.60 10.65 14.40
C LEU A 269 21.73 11.83 13.99
N SER A 270 22.30 13.03 13.91
CA SER A 270 21.56 14.22 13.47
C SER A 270 21.09 14.08 12.03
N ALA A 271 21.93 13.57 11.12
CA ALA A 271 21.55 13.29 9.74
C ALA A 271 20.44 12.23 9.64
N VAL A 272 20.50 11.15 10.43
CA VAL A 272 19.43 10.14 10.48
C VAL A 272 18.12 10.73 10.99
N MET A 273 18.16 11.57 12.02
CA MET A 273 16.98 12.24 12.57
C MET A 273 16.36 13.25 11.59
N THR A 274 17.19 14.04 10.89
CA THR A 274 16.69 14.95 9.84
C THR A 274 16.01 14.19 8.72
N VAL A 275 16.56 13.05 8.30
CA VAL A 275 15.93 12.19 7.30
C VAL A 275 14.65 11.57 7.85
N ALA A 276 14.64 11.08 9.09
CA ALA A 276 13.44 10.49 9.70
C ALA A 276 12.28 11.48 9.84
N LEU A 277 12.57 12.73 10.23
CA LEU A 277 11.60 13.82 10.31
C LEU A 277 11.10 14.26 8.92
N TYR A 278 11.99 14.33 7.92
CA TYR A 278 11.59 14.70 6.56
C TYR A 278 10.64 13.69 5.90
N TYR A 279 10.66 12.44 6.35
CA TYR A 279 9.86 11.35 5.79
C TYR A 279 8.63 10.97 6.62
N ASP A 280 8.23 11.81 7.59
CA ASP A 280 7.06 11.62 8.46
C ASP A 280 6.93 10.16 8.94
N LEU A 281 7.94 9.70 9.68
CA LEU A 281 7.95 8.36 10.27
C LEU A 281 7.41 8.32 11.72
N PHE A 282 6.66 9.35 12.12
CA PHE A 282 5.87 9.40 13.35
C PHE A 282 4.40 9.64 13.04
#